data_AF-A0A945Z1I5-F1
#
_entry.id   AF-A0A945Z1I5-F1
#
_cell.length_a   1.000
_cell.length_b   1.000
_cell.length_c   1.000
_cell.angle_alpha   90.00
_cell.angle_beta   90.00
_cell.angle_gamma   90.00
#
_symmetry.space_group_name_H-M   'P 1'
#
loop_
_entity.id
_entity.type
_entity.pdbx_description
1 polymer ?
#
loop_
_entity_poly.entity_id
_entity_poly.type
_entity_poly.pdbx_seq_one_letter_code
_entity_poly.pdbx_strand_id
1 'polypeptide(L)'
;MIANILKKFFLFSIFIVLVLINNTESAYAYIGPGAGFAFVSSFFILLITFFLALLTFLFWPIRFLVKTFRRKRPLHTKYDVKRVVIVGLDGMDPELASQYMKEGKLPNLSKLSKSGTFQKLQTTLPAISPVAWSTFMTGVDPSRHNIFDFLNRNLKTYLLELSSTKIEKSSRSISIGNYSIPIGKPIVKLLRKGRPFWNILDEYGIFSSIIRVPMTFPPEKLNGTLLSGMCVPDLRGTQGTFTFYTSNNSGSNEKKTGGVHIPVNIEDHKIRTYIPGPEKNSLKQGEEMRIPLEITLNGNTEAEAEAEAEVKVSKNKFRLKPGLYSPWIKLTFKAGPGIKIRGICLFFIKQIHPYFEMYMSPINIDPEKPSLPISYPLSYSIYLSKLQGSYATLGLAEDTWALNERAINEDVFLQQVYKYHHEREEMFFNALDKTRRGLCTCVFDTTDRIQHMFMRFITKDHPANAIGVDQKKYRGTIEDLY
;
A
#
# COMPACT_ATOMS: atom_id res chain seq x y z
N MET A 1 24.28 71.91 1.13
CA MET A 1 23.58 71.72 2.42
C MET A 1 23.24 70.25 2.69
N ILE A 2 22.62 69.52 1.74
CA ILE A 2 22.19 68.12 1.89
C ILE A 2 23.34 67.12 2.16
N ALA A 3 24.49 67.28 1.51
CA ALA A 3 25.65 66.39 1.70
C ALA A 3 26.22 66.42 3.12
N ASN A 4 26.11 67.56 3.82
CA ASN A 4 26.60 67.70 5.20
C ASN A 4 25.64 67.07 6.21
N ILE A 5 24.35 66.97 5.87
CA ILE A 5 23.32 66.31 6.69
C ILE A 5 23.49 64.79 6.59
N LEU A 6 23.68 64.23 5.38
CA LEU A 6 23.94 62.80 5.23
C LEU A 6 25.21 62.35 5.96
N LYS A 7 26.27 63.15 5.92
CA LYS A 7 27.54 62.81 6.60
C LYS A 7 27.39 62.80 8.13
N LYS A 8 26.63 63.76 8.68
CA LYS A 8 26.28 63.77 10.11
C LYS A 8 25.37 62.60 10.50
N PHE A 9 24.42 62.24 9.65
CA PHE A 9 23.54 61.09 9.88
C PHE A 9 24.32 59.78 9.87
N PHE A 10 25.26 59.61 8.93
CA PHE A 10 26.12 58.44 8.86
C PHE A 10 27.04 58.30 10.08
N LEU A 11 27.65 59.40 10.52
CA LEU A 11 28.44 59.44 11.75
C LEU A 11 27.61 59.16 13.01
N PHE A 12 26.37 59.64 13.06
CA PHE A 12 25.44 59.38 14.15
C PHE A 12 24.99 57.91 14.19
N SER A 13 24.72 57.29 13.03
CA SER A 13 24.42 55.86 12.93
C SER A 13 25.59 55.00 13.41
N ILE A 14 26.83 55.36 13.05
CA ILE A 14 28.04 54.68 13.54
C ILE A 14 28.17 54.82 15.05
N PHE A 15 27.88 56.01 15.59
CA PHE A 15 27.91 56.24 17.03
C PHE A 15 26.86 55.40 17.78
N ILE A 16 25.62 55.31 17.26
CA ILE A 16 24.59 54.44 17.82
C ILE A 16 25.03 52.96 17.81
N VAL A 17 25.59 52.49 16.71
CA VAL A 17 26.10 51.11 16.60
C VAL A 17 27.21 50.87 17.63
N LEU A 18 28.15 51.81 17.80
CA LEU A 18 29.21 51.70 18.80
C LEU A 18 28.68 51.73 20.25
N VAL A 19 27.67 52.54 20.54
CA VAL A 19 27.02 52.58 21.86
C VAL A 19 26.22 51.30 22.14
N LEU A 20 25.59 50.72 21.12
CA LEU A 20 24.88 49.43 21.23
C LEU A 20 25.86 48.27 21.43
N ILE A 21 27.02 48.28 20.77
CA ILE A 21 28.07 47.26 20.96
C ILE A 21 28.70 47.38 22.35
N ASN A 22 28.90 48.59 22.88
CA ASN A 22 29.49 48.78 24.21
C ASN A 22 28.52 48.56 25.38
N ASN A 23 27.21 48.44 25.14
CA ASN A 23 26.20 48.19 26.17
C ASN A 23 25.57 46.79 26.07
N THR A 24 26.20 45.83 25.40
CA THR A 24 25.77 44.44 25.52
C THR A 24 26.26 43.85 26.83
N GLU A 25 25.43 43.91 27.87
CA GLU A 25 25.54 42.95 28.95
C GLU A 25 25.46 41.54 28.35
N SER A 26 26.37 40.66 28.76
CA SER A 26 26.45 39.28 28.31
C SER A 26 25.17 38.53 28.69
N ALA A 27 24.17 38.55 27.81
CA ALA A 27 23.06 37.63 27.89
C ALA A 27 23.59 36.23 27.56
N TYR A 28 23.98 35.49 28.59
CA TYR A 28 24.31 34.06 28.48
C TYR A 28 23.03 33.28 28.17
N ALA A 29 22.60 33.33 26.91
CA ALA A 29 21.61 32.39 26.40
C ALA A 29 22.29 31.01 26.37
N TYR A 30 21.89 30.14 27.29
CA TYR A 30 22.27 28.74 27.29
C TYR A 30 21.78 28.10 25.99
N ILE A 31 22.65 28.02 24.99
CA ILE A 31 22.46 27.17 23.83
C ILE A 31 22.74 25.74 24.32
N GLY A 32 21.68 25.04 24.72
CA GLY A 32 21.78 23.64 25.12
C GLY A 32 22.50 22.82 24.04
N PRO A 33 23.26 21.77 24.42
CA PRO A 33 24.12 21.03 23.50
C PRO A 33 23.38 20.53 22.24
N GLY A 34 22.07 20.30 22.35
CA GLY A 34 21.22 19.86 21.24
C GLY A 34 21.17 20.81 20.03
N ALA A 35 21.25 22.13 20.22
CA ALA A 35 21.21 23.08 19.11
C ALA A 35 22.52 23.07 18.29
N GLY A 36 23.67 22.92 18.96
CA GLY A 36 24.96 22.70 18.31
C GLY A 36 24.99 21.39 17.52
N PHE A 37 24.49 20.30 18.12
CA PHE A 37 24.38 19.01 17.42
C PHE A 37 23.43 19.06 16.22
N ALA A 38 22.31 19.78 16.31
CA ALA A 38 21.37 19.95 15.19
C ALA A 38 21.98 20.76 14.04
N PHE A 39 22.72 21.83 14.33
CA PHE A 39 23.41 22.63 13.32
C PHE A 39 24.51 21.82 12.62
N VAL A 40 25.38 21.18 13.41
CA VAL A 40 26.50 20.37 12.90
C VAL A 40 25.97 19.21 12.05
N SER A 41 24.95 18.48 12.53
CA SER A 41 24.36 17.37 11.75
C SER A 41 23.69 17.84 10.47
N SER A 42 22.96 18.95 10.49
CA SER A 42 22.32 19.51 9.30
C SER A 42 23.35 19.99 8.27
N PHE A 43 24.43 20.65 8.72
CA PHE A 43 25.54 21.06 7.88
C PHE A 43 26.23 19.87 7.22
N PHE A 44 26.56 18.83 8.00
CA PHE A 44 27.18 17.62 7.44
C PHE A 44 26.26 16.89 6.47
N ILE A 45 24.95 16.83 6.73
CA ILE A 45 23.99 16.26 5.77
C ILE A 45 24.01 17.04 4.46
N LEU A 46 23.99 18.38 4.52
CA LEU A 46 24.02 19.23 3.33
C LEU A 46 25.33 19.06 2.56
N LEU A 47 26.46 19.05 3.27
CA LEU A 47 27.80 18.83 2.71
C LEU A 47 27.89 17.46 2.03
N ILE A 48 27.48 16.38 2.71
CA ILE A 48 27.46 15.02 2.17
C ILE A 48 26.55 14.94 0.94
N THR A 49 25.37 15.57 0.99
CA THR A 49 24.42 15.60 -0.12
C THR A 49 25.02 16.32 -1.33
N PHE A 50 25.71 17.43 -1.11
CA PHE A 50 26.42 18.17 -2.16
C PHE A 50 27.53 17.34 -2.80
N PHE A 51 28.38 16.69 -2.00
CA PHE A 51 29.43 15.80 -2.53
C PHE A 51 28.84 14.59 -3.26
N LEU A 52 27.78 13.98 -2.75
CA LEU A 52 27.08 12.89 -3.44
C LEU A 52 26.48 13.34 -4.78
N ALA A 53 25.93 14.55 -4.85
CA ALA A 53 25.42 15.14 -6.08
C ALA A 53 26.56 15.39 -7.08
N LEU A 54 27.66 15.98 -6.63
CA LEU A 54 28.87 16.22 -7.43
C LEU A 54 29.45 14.91 -7.97
N LEU A 55 29.63 13.91 -7.10
CA LEU A 55 30.11 12.59 -7.49
C LEU A 55 29.14 11.93 -8.48
N THR A 56 27.83 12.04 -8.25
CA THR A 56 26.83 11.48 -9.19
C THR A 56 26.94 12.12 -10.57
N PHE A 57 27.15 13.43 -10.65
CA PHE A 57 27.37 14.15 -11.89
C PHE A 57 28.71 13.75 -12.55
N LEU A 58 29.79 13.65 -11.77
CA LEU A 58 31.12 13.30 -12.26
C LEU A 58 31.21 11.84 -12.76
N PHE A 59 30.48 10.93 -12.09
CA PHE A 59 30.36 9.53 -12.52
C PHE A 59 29.25 9.30 -13.56
N TRP A 60 28.42 10.31 -13.88
CA TRP A 60 27.34 10.16 -14.85
C TRP A 60 27.85 9.77 -16.24
N PRO A 61 28.92 10.38 -16.82
CA PRO A 61 29.48 9.97 -18.11
C PRO A 61 30.01 8.53 -18.10
N ILE A 62 30.68 8.11 -17.01
CA ILE A 62 31.19 6.75 -16.87
C ILE A 62 30.04 5.75 -16.79
N ARG A 63 29.03 6.03 -15.96
CA ARG A 63 27.81 5.21 -15.87
C ARG A 63 27.07 5.16 -17.21
N PHE A 64 27.02 6.27 -17.93
CA PHE A 64 26.42 6.37 -19.26
C PHE A 64 27.18 5.52 -20.28
N LEU A 65 28.51 5.60 -20.31
CA LEU A 65 29.37 4.77 -21.17
C LEU A 65 29.20 3.28 -20.84
N VAL A 66 29.31 2.89 -19.56
CA VAL A 66 29.09 1.51 -19.11
C VAL A 66 27.70 1.00 -19.50
N LYS A 67 26.66 1.83 -19.33
CA LYS A 67 25.28 1.48 -19.72
C LYS A 67 25.13 1.37 -21.24
N THR A 68 25.88 2.16 -22.01
CA THR A 68 25.88 2.12 -23.47
C THR A 68 26.56 0.85 -23.98
N PHE A 69 27.71 0.48 -23.43
CA PHE A 69 28.43 -0.76 -23.80
C PHE A 69 27.75 -2.04 -23.30
N ARG A 70 27.01 -1.99 -22.18
CA ARG A 70 26.25 -3.15 -21.66
C ARG A 70 24.90 -3.38 -22.37
N ARG A 71 24.43 -2.44 -23.18
CA ARG A 71 23.16 -2.59 -23.90
C ARG A 71 23.34 -3.52 -25.09
N LYS A 72 22.41 -4.47 -25.26
CA LYS A 72 22.40 -5.39 -26.41
C LYS A 72 22.14 -4.68 -27.74
N ARG A 73 21.60 -3.45 -27.74
CA ARG A 73 21.23 -2.66 -28.94
C ARG A 73 21.36 -1.14 -28.72
N PRO A 74 21.52 -0.34 -29.80
CA PRO A 74 21.78 1.10 -29.71
C PRO A 74 20.62 1.91 -29.08
N LEU A 75 21.01 3.02 -28.42
CA LEU A 75 20.15 4.04 -27.78
C LEU A 75 19.04 4.62 -28.67
N HIS A 76 19.19 4.52 -29.98
CA HIS A 76 18.29 5.05 -30.99
C HIS A 76 17.85 3.92 -31.92
N THR A 77 17.08 2.98 -31.38
CA THR A 77 16.26 2.15 -32.26
C THR A 77 15.06 3.00 -32.69
N LYS A 78 14.84 3.18 -33.99
CA LYS A 78 13.61 3.82 -34.49
C LYS A 78 12.45 2.91 -34.11
N TYR A 79 11.50 3.42 -33.34
CA TYR A 79 10.27 2.69 -33.01
C TYR A 79 9.10 3.40 -33.68
N ASP A 80 8.27 2.65 -34.41
CA ASP A 80 7.06 3.19 -35.03
C ASP A 80 6.03 3.59 -33.96
N VAL A 81 5.96 2.81 -32.88
CA VAL A 81 5.12 3.08 -31.72
C VAL A 81 5.93 3.77 -30.62
N LYS A 82 5.59 5.03 -30.32
CA LYS A 82 6.26 5.81 -29.27
C LYS A 82 5.85 5.39 -27.86
N ARG A 83 4.62 4.92 -27.71
CA ARG A 83 3.98 4.66 -26.40
C ARG A 83 2.97 3.52 -26.49
N VAL A 84 3.00 2.62 -25.51
CA VAL A 84 2.01 1.57 -25.30
C VAL A 84 1.38 1.76 -23.91
N VAL A 85 0.05 1.69 -23.85
CA VAL A 85 -0.71 1.76 -22.61
C VAL A 85 -1.50 0.47 -22.47
N ILE A 86 -1.37 -0.19 -21.32
CA ILE A 86 -2.12 -1.41 -20.99
C ILE A 86 -2.93 -1.12 -19.74
N VAL A 87 -4.25 -1.21 -19.85
CA VAL A 87 -5.17 -1.16 -18.72
C VAL A 87 -5.75 -2.56 -18.54
N GLY A 88 -5.42 -3.20 -17.44
CA GLY A 88 -6.01 -4.48 -17.06
C GLY A 88 -7.21 -4.26 -16.14
N LEU A 89 -8.32 -4.92 -16.44
CA LEU A 89 -9.51 -4.95 -15.60
C LEU A 89 -9.68 -6.39 -15.14
N ASP A 90 -9.22 -6.70 -13.92
CA ASP A 90 -9.19 -8.07 -13.39
C ASP A 90 -10.61 -8.63 -13.29
N GLY A 91 -10.80 -9.89 -13.67
CA GLY A 91 -12.12 -10.54 -13.64
C GLY A 91 -13.21 -9.91 -14.52
N MET A 92 -12.94 -8.92 -15.38
CA MET A 92 -13.98 -8.32 -16.23
C MET A 92 -14.59 -9.35 -17.18
N ASP A 93 -15.91 -9.53 -17.09
CA ASP A 93 -16.63 -10.52 -17.88
C ASP A 93 -16.88 -10.01 -19.31
N PRO A 94 -16.44 -10.74 -20.35
CA PRO A 94 -16.57 -10.29 -21.73
C PRO A 94 -18.02 -10.32 -22.25
N GLU A 95 -18.90 -11.11 -21.64
CA GLU A 95 -20.31 -11.25 -22.03
C GLU A 95 -21.12 -10.07 -21.47
N LEU A 96 -20.92 -9.72 -20.19
CA LEU A 96 -21.47 -8.50 -19.59
C LEU A 96 -20.99 -7.25 -20.31
N ALA A 97 -19.68 -7.15 -20.60
CA ALA A 97 -19.13 -6.03 -21.35
C ALA A 97 -19.79 -5.89 -22.74
N SER A 98 -19.98 -7.01 -23.44
CA SER A 98 -20.62 -7.03 -24.76
C SER A 98 -22.10 -6.66 -24.68
N GLN A 99 -22.81 -7.11 -23.65
CA GLN A 99 -24.20 -6.77 -23.40
C GLN A 99 -24.36 -5.26 -23.14
N TYR A 100 -23.61 -4.70 -22.19
CA TYR A 100 -23.72 -3.28 -21.83
C TYR A 100 -23.23 -2.33 -22.94
N MET A 101 -22.31 -2.76 -23.80
CA MET A 101 -22.01 -2.03 -25.04
C MET A 101 -23.21 -1.99 -25.99
N LYS A 102 -23.93 -3.10 -26.18
CA LYS A 102 -25.13 -3.15 -27.03
C LYS A 102 -26.28 -2.31 -26.47
N GLU A 103 -26.41 -2.26 -25.15
CA GLU A 103 -27.39 -1.42 -24.44
C GLU A 103 -27.01 0.07 -24.42
N GLY A 104 -25.84 0.44 -24.95
CA GLY A 104 -25.37 1.84 -24.99
C GLY A 104 -24.81 2.37 -23.67
N LYS A 105 -24.67 1.52 -22.65
CA LYS A 105 -24.16 1.89 -21.31
C LYS A 105 -22.64 2.10 -21.29
N LEU A 106 -21.90 1.48 -22.23
CA LEU A 106 -20.44 1.57 -22.34
C LEU A 106 -19.99 2.32 -23.61
N PRO A 107 -20.22 3.64 -23.73
CA PRO A 107 -19.94 4.39 -24.96
C PRO A 107 -18.44 4.46 -25.28
N ASN A 108 -17.58 4.59 -24.26
CA ASN A 108 -16.13 4.65 -24.44
C ASN A 108 -15.54 3.29 -24.90
N LEU A 109 -15.98 2.19 -24.28
CA LEU A 109 -15.56 0.85 -24.69
C LEU A 109 -16.07 0.52 -26.09
N SER A 110 -17.31 0.92 -26.42
CA SER A 110 -17.88 0.79 -27.75
C SER A 110 -17.08 1.55 -28.81
N LYS A 111 -16.63 2.77 -28.48
CA LYS A 111 -15.76 3.57 -29.36
C LYS A 111 -14.41 2.89 -29.56
N LEU A 112 -13.77 2.41 -28.49
CA LEU A 112 -12.50 1.68 -28.56
C LEU A 112 -12.62 0.43 -29.44
N SER A 113 -13.68 -0.36 -29.21
CA SER A 113 -14.00 -1.56 -29.99
C SER A 113 -14.13 -1.26 -31.49
N LYS A 114 -14.86 -0.20 -31.86
CA LYS A 114 -15.04 0.21 -33.27
C LYS A 114 -13.76 0.79 -33.91
N SER A 115 -12.90 1.43 -33.12
CA SER A 115 -11.68 2.08 -33.61
C SER A 115 -10.47 1.16 -33.71
N GLY A 116 -10.55 -0.05 -33.17
CA GLY A 116 -9.45 -1.01 -33.10
C GLY A 116 -9.97 -2.45 -33.22
N THR A 117 -9.39 -3.34 -32.41
CA THR A 117 -9.76 -4.76 -32.39
C THR A 117 -10.40 -5.11 -31.07
N PHE A 118 -11.58 -5.74 -31.12
CA PHE A 118 -12.24 -6.31 -29.96
C PHE A 118 -12.51 -7.80 -30.22
N GLN A 119 -11.92 -8.67 -29.40
CA GLN A 119 -11.98 -10.12 -29.56
C GLN A 119 -12.07 -10.80 -28.19
N LYS A 120 -12.85 -11.89 -28.12
CA LYS A 120 -12.88 -12.76 -26.93
C LYS A 120 -11.58 -13.56 -26.89
N LEU A 121 -10.80 -13.39 -25.84
CA LEU A 121 -9.57 -14.17 -25.62
C LEU A 121 -9.85 -15.34 -24.68
N GLN A 122 -9.26 -16.50 -24.97
CA GLN A 122 -9.31 -17.65 -24.07
C GLN A 122 -8.42 -17.39 -22.86
N THR A 123 -8.92 -17.71 -21.67
CA THR A 123 -8.16 -17.63 -20.41
C THR A 123 -7.24 -18.85 -20.24
N THR A 124 -6.36 -18.80 -19.22
CA THR A 124 -5.49 -19.91 -18.86
C THR A 124 -6.25 -21.07 -18.24
N LEU A 125 -5.62 -22.25 -18.22
CA LEU A 125 -6.06 -23.38 -17.41
C LEU A 125 -5.01 -23.63 -16.31
N PRO A 126 -5.32 -23.40 -15.01
CA PRO A 126 -6.61 -22.95 -14.47
C PRO A 126 -6.91 -21.45 -14.68
N ALA A 127 -8.20 -21.12 -14.69
CA ALA A 127 -8.72 -19.78 -14.91
C ALA A 127 -8.74 -18.95 -13.62
N ILE A 128 -7.55 -18.67 -13.07
CA ILE A 128 -7.41 -17.95 -11.80
C ILE A 128 -6.34 -16.85 -11.95
N SER A 129 -6.53 -15.71 -11.26
CA SER A 129 -5.73 -14.49 -11.43
C SER A 129 -4.21 -14.70 -11.39
N PRO A 130 -3.59 -15.38 -10.41
CA PRO A 130 -2.14 -15.53 -10.37
C PRO A 130 -1.58 -16.29 -11.59
N VAL A 131 -2.38 -17.20 -12.17
CA VAL A 131 -2.01 -17.97 -13.36
C VAL A 131 -2.16 -17.12 -14.61
N ALA A 132 -3.32 -16.51 -14.81
CA ALA A 132 -3.63 -15.67 -15.96
C ALA A 132 -2.66 -14.48 -16.08
N TRP A 133 -2.41 -13.76 -14.98
CA TRP A 133 -1.50 -12.62 -14.98
C TRP A 133 -0.02 -13.01 -15.14
N SER A 134 0.38 -14.20 -14.67
CA SER A 134 1.72 -14.75 -14.93
C SER A 134 1.89 -15.11 -16.40
N THR A 135 0.89 -15.73 -17.02
CA THR A 135 0.89 -16.02 -18.47
C THR A 135 0.90 -14.73 -19.28
N PHE A 136 0.04 -13.74 -18.94
CA PHE A 136 0.00 -12.43 -19.58
C PHE A 136 1.38 -11.77 -19.64
N MET A 137 2.08 -11.72 -18.50
CA MET A 137 3.34 -11.00 -18.48
C MET A 137 4.49 -11.78 -19.14
N THR A 138 4.45 -13.12 -19.13
CA THR A 138 5.57 -13.95 -19.62
C THR A 138 5.39 -14.48 -21.04
N GLY A 139 4.16 -14.49 -21.56
CA GLY A 139 3.83 -15.07 -22.86
C GLY A 139 3.99 -16.59 -22.94
N VAL A 140 4.06 -17.28 -21.80
CA VAL A 140 4.16 -18.74 -21.72
C VAL A 140 3.07 -19.31 -20.81
N ASP A 141 2.77 -20.59 -20.97
CA ASP A 141 1.76 -21.30 -20.19
C ASP A 141 2.26 -21.63 -18.75
N PRO A 142 1.35 -22.10 -17.86
CA PRO A 142 1.66 -22.37 -16.45
C PRO A 142 2.83 -23.33 -16.20
N SER A 143 3.06 -24.29 -17.09
CA SER A 143 4.18 -25.23 -16.96
C SER A 143 5.55 -24.55 -17.00
N ARG A 144 5.66 -23.40 -17.67
CA ARG A 144 6.92 -22.66 -17.81
C ARG A 144 7.11 -21.57 -16.77
N HIS A 145 6.05 -20.93 -16.31
CA HIS A 145 6.15 -19.91 -15.26
C HIS A 145 5.92 -20.46 -13.84
N ASN A 146 5.57 -21.73 -13.68
CA ASN A 146 5.48 -22.44 -12.39
C ASN A 146 4.44 -21.85 -11.41
N ILE A 147 3.40 -21.20 -11.91
CA ILE A 147 2.30 -20.67 -11.08
C ILE A 147 1.03 -21.39 -11.52
N PHE A 148 0.42 -22.13 -10.61
CA PHE A 148 -0.77 -22.93 -10.86
C PHE A 148 -1.96 -22.55 -9.97
N ASP A 149 -1.72 -21.82 -8.88
CA ASP A 149 -2.73 -21.40 -7.90
C ASP A 149 -2.12 -20.27 -7.05
N PHE A 150 -2.84 -19.71 -6.07
CA PHE A 150 -2.34 -18.85 -4.99
C PHE A 150 -1.47 -19.63 -3.99
N LEU A 151 -1.79 -20.90 -3.80
CA LEU A 151 -1.14 -21.77 -2.82
C LEU A 151 -0.39 -22.89 -3.54
N ASN A 152 0.69 -23.35 -2.93
CA ASN A 152 1.40 -24.54 -3.33
C ASN A 152 1.50 -25.47 -2.11
N ARG A 153 1.64 -26.77 -2.36
CA ARG A 153 1.89 -27.74 -1.31
C ARG A 153 3.39 -27.91 -1.14
N ASN A 154 3.89 -27.71 0.06
CA ASN A 154 5.26 -28.06 0.39
C ASN A 154 5.43 -29.58 0.30
N LEU A 155 6.27 -30.07 -0.61
CA LEU A 155 6.42 -31.51 -0.84
C LEU A 155 7.10 -32.27 0.31
N LYS A 156 7.75 -31.56 1.25
CA LYS A 156 8.41 -32.19 2.41
C LYS A 156 7.48 -32.24 3.63
N THR A 157 6.74 -31.16 3.88
CA THR A 157 5.91 -31.03 5.10
C THR A 157 4.43 -31.21 4.84
N TYR A 158 3.99 -31.22 3.57
CA TYR A 158 2.60 -31.20 3.14
C TYR A 158 1.79 -29.96 3.57
N LEU A 159 2.44 -28.98 4.19
CA LEU A 159 1.82 -27.71 4.56
C LEU A 159 1.64 -26.82 3.33
N LEU A 160 0.65 -25.93 3.41
CA LEU A 160 0.41 -24.91 2.39
C LEU A 160 1.49 -23.83 2.47
N GLU A 161 1.99 -23.41 1.31
CA GLU A 161 2.90 -22.28 1.13
C GLU A 161 2.37 -21.38 0.00
N LEU A 162 2.76 -20.10 -0.01
CA LEU A 162 2.38 -19.22 -1.12
C LEU A 162 3.10 -19.65 -2.40
N SER A 163 2.37 -19.71 -3.51
CA SER A 163 2.94 -20.05 -4.82
C SER A 163 3.77 -18.91 -5.41
N SER A 164 3.51 -17.68 -4.98
CA SER A 164 4.03 -16.45 -5.57
C SER A 164 5.38 -16.06 -5.00
N THR A 165 5.53 -16.14 -3.68
CA THR A 165 6.69 -15.61 -2.98
C THR A 165 7.07 -16.50 -1.80
N LYS A 166 8.38 -16.71 -1.64
CA LYS A 166 8.95 -17.29 -0.43
C LYS A 166 9.68 -16.22 0.37
N ILE A 167 9.30 -16.06 1.64
CA ILE A 167 9.97 -15.15 2.58
C ILE A 167 10.78 -16.01 3.54
N GLU A 168 12.11 -15.94 3.43
CA GLU A 168 13.03 -16.62 4.33
C GLU A 168 13.63 -15.62 5.31
N LYS A 169 13.75 -16.03 6.58
CA LYS A 169 14.47 -15.26 7.60
C LYS A 169 15.94 -15.13 7.20
N SER A 170 16.59 -14.04 7.61
CA SER A 170 18.04 -13.91 7.36
C SER A 170 18.78 -15.10 7.97
N SER A 171 19.66 -15.73 7.19
CA SER A 171 20.41 -16.91 7.61
C SER A 171 21.49 -16.63 8.65
N ARG A 172 21.77 -15.35 8.94
CA ARG A 172 22.77 -14.92 9.91
C ARG A 172 22.09 -14.14 11.03
N SER A 173 22.31 -14.54 12.27
CA SER A 173 21.90 -13.80 13.46
C SER A 173 23.01 -13.83 14.50
N ILE A 174 23.20 -12.71 15.22
CA ILE A 174 24.06 -12.68 16.41
C ILE A 174 23.16 -12.85 17.62
N SER A 175 23.45 -13.85 18.45
CA SER A 175 22.78 -14.03 19.73
C SER A 175 23.54 -13.25 20.81
N ILE A 176 22.87 -12.30 21.47
CA ILE A 176 23.38 -11.57 22.65
C ILE A 176 22.39 -11.80 23.80
N GLY A 177 22.74 -12.70 24.72
CA GLY A 177 21.83 -13.13 25.79
C GLY A 177 20.56 -13.78 25.25
N ASN A 178 19.39 -13.26 25.66
CA ASN A 178 18.08 -13.73 25.18
C ASN A 178 17.66 -13.15 23.82
N TYR A 179 18.46 -12.26 23.23
CA TYR A 179 18.15 -11.58 21.98
C TYR A 179 18.89 -12.21 20.81
N SER A 180 18.19 -12.50 19.72
CA SER A 180 18.75 -12.86 18.41
C SER A 180 18.61 -11.67 17.47
N ILE A 181 19.72 -11.05 17.08
CA ILE A 181 19.73 -9.90 16.17
C ILE A 181 20.01 -10.42 14.76
N PRO A 182 19.04 -10.39 13.83
CA PRO A 182 19.27 -10.82 12.45
C PRO A 182 20.26 -9.87 11.76
N ILE A 183 21.34 -10.44 11.22
CA ILE A 183 22.30 -9.73 10.36
C ILE A 183 21.80 -9.87 8.93
N GLY A 184 21.31 -8.78 8.35
CA GLY A 184 20.86 -8.74 6.96
C GLY A 184 19.34 -8.69 6.80
N LYS A 185 18.90 -8.39 5.58
CA LYS A 185 17.48 -8.27 5.24
C LYS A 185 16.87 -9.66 5.01
N PRO A 186 15.57 -9.85 5.28
CA PRO A 186 14.87 -11.08 4.89
C PRO A 186 15.01 -11.32 3.38
N ILE A 187 15.17 -12.58 3.00
CA ILE A 187 15.25 -12.98 1.60
C ILE A 187 13.80 -13.15 1.12
N VAL A 188 13.36 -12.24 0.25
CA VAL A 188 12.05 -12.32 -0.41
C VAL A 188 12.31 -12.80 -1.83
N LYS A 189 11.88 -14.02 -2.15
CA LYS A 189 12.14 -14.68 -3.43
C LYS A 189 10.85 -14.83 -4.22
N LEU A 190 10.82 -14.26 -5.43
CA LEU A 190 9.77 -14.53 -6.42
C LEU A 190 9.88 -15.99 -6.90
N LEU A 191 8.77 -16.72 -6.80
CA LEU A 191 8.72 -18.13 -7.21
C LEU A 191 8.28 -18.29 -8.67
N ARG A 192 7.55 -17.30 -9.21
CA ARG A 192 7.20 -17.23 -10.63
C ARG A 192 8.47 -17.30 -11.49
N LYS A 193 8.47 -18.24 -12.43
CA LYS A 193 9.49 -18.40 -13.46
C LYS A 193 9.08 -17.66 -14.74
N GLY A 194 9.92 -17.74 -15.75
CA GLY A 194 9.69 -17.03 -17.00
C GLY A 194 10.03 -15.54 -16.90
N ARG A 195 10.34 -14.98 -18.07
CA ARG A 195 10.79 -13.59 -18.18
C ARG A 195 9.61 -12.72 -18.59
N PRO A 196 9.22 -11.72 -17.79
CA PRO A 196 8.14 -10.84 -18.20
C PRO A 196 8.57 -9.94 -19.36
N PHE A 197 7.63 -9.55 -20.22
CA PHE A 197 7.94 -8.79 -21.44
C PHE A 197 8.55 -7.41 -21.13
N TRP A 198 8.25 -6.78 -19.98
CA TRP A 198 8.92 -5.54 -19.59
C TRP A 198 10.41 -5.73 -19.25
N ASN A 199 10.85 -6.93 -18.81
CA ASN A 199 12.28 -7.23 -18.70
C ASN A 199 12.91 -7.33 -20.09
N ILE A 200 12.14 -7.74 -21.12
CA ILE A 200 12.57 -7.67 -22.51
C ILE A 200 12.74 -6.20 -22.91
N LEU A 201 11.73 -5.37 -22.69
CA LEU A 201 11.80 -3.92 -22.96
C LEU A 201 13.00 -3.23 -22.28
N ASP A 202 13.34 -3.62 -21.05
CA ASP A 202 14.52 -3.13 -20.32
C ASP A 202 15.85 -3.37 -21.07
N GLU A 203 16.06 -4.56 -21.63
CA GLU A 203 17.26 -4.87 -22.42
C GLU A 203 17.39 -3.99 -23.67
N TYR A 204 16.25 -3.53 -24.20
CA TYR A 204 16.17 -2.61 -25.32
C TYR A 204 16.17 -1.13 -24.88
N GLY A 205 16.30 -0.87 -23.58
CA GLY A 205 16.35 0.49 -23.02
C GLY A 205 15.00 1.22 -23.05
N ILE A 206 13.90 0.51 -23.24
CA ILE A 206 12.54 1.07 -23.25
C ILE A 206 12.09 1.24 -21.80
N PHE A 207 11.59 2.44 -21.46
CA PHE A 207 11.08 2.72 -20.12
C PHE A 207 9.74 2.03 -19.88
N SER A 208 9.56 1.41 -18.71
CA SER A 208 8.29 0.78 -18.33
C SER A 208 7.79 1.29 -16.97
N SER A 209 6.54 1.75 -16.89
CA SER A 209 5.84 2.01 -15.63
C SER A 209 4.80 0.91 -15.42
N ILE A 210 4.96 0.15 -14.34
CA ILE A 210 4.15 -1.02 -14.00
C ILE A 210 3.46 -0.75 -12.67
N ILE A 211 2.13 -0.67 -12.67
CA ILE A 211 1.36 -0.33 -11.46
C ILE A 211 0.41 -1.48 -11.15
N ARG A 212 0.58 -2.08 -9.97
CA ARG A 212 -0.36 -3.03 -9.36
C ARG A 212 -0.67 -4.25 -10.23
N VAL A 213 0.19 -4.58 -11.20
CA VAL A 213 0.07 -5.84 -11.97
C VAL A 213 0.22 -7.02 -11.01
N PRO A 214 -0.71 -7.98 -10.97
CA PRO A 214 -0.61 -9.16 -10.11
C PRO A 214 0.69 -9.95 -10.33
N MET A 215 1.15 -10.69 -9.32
CA MET A 215 2.36 -11.55 -9.41
C MET A 215 3.67 -10.80 -9.66
N THR A 216 3.75 -9.55 -9.20
CA THR A 216 4.95 -8.70 -9.26
C THR A 216 5.57 -8.42 -7.89
N PHE A 217 5.21 -9.18 -6.86
CA PHE A 217 5.87 -9.14 -5.54
C PHE A 217 6.78 -10.36 -5.35
N PRO A 218 8.04 -10.17 -4.92
CA PRO A 218 8.76 -8.89 -4.79
C PRO A 218 8.98 -8.22 -6.16
N PRO A 219 9.14 -6.89 -6.19
CA PRO A 219 9.31 -6.12 -7.40
C PRO A 219 10.62 -6.49 -8.09
N GLU A 220 10.54 -6.83 -9.38
CA GLU A 220 11.71 -7.04 -10.21
C GLU A 220 12.37 -5.70 -10.57
N LYS A 221 13.67 -5.76 -10.91
CA LYS A 221 14.39 -4.60 -11.41
C LYS A 221 14.09 -4.43 -12.91
N LEU A 222 13.86 -3.20 -13.34
CA LEU A 222 13.68 -2.83 -14.75
C LEU A 222 14.14 -1.38 -14.98
N ASN A 223 14.34 -0.98 -16.23
CA ASN A 223 14.44 0.43 -16.60
C ASN A 223 13.07 1.09 -16.50
N GLY A 224 12.70 1.47 -15.28
CA GLY A 224 11.47 2.21 -15.02
C GLY A 224 11.00 2.12 -13.59
N THR A 225 9.68 2.06 -13.42
CA THR A 225 9.01 2.07 -12.11
C THR A 225 8.07 0.88 -12.01
N LEU A 226 8.01 0.26 -10.84
CA LEU A 226 7.11 -0.84 -10.54
C LEU A 226 6.55 -0.67 -9.12
N LEU A 227 5.23 -0.69 -8.98
CA LEU A 227 4.53 -0.89 -7.71
C LEU A 227 3.87 -2.26 -7.76
N SER A 228 4.21 -3.14 -6.82
CA SER A 228 3.73 -4.52 -6.82
C SER A 228 2.20 -4.61 -6.61
N GLY A 229 1.58 -5.60 -7.25
CA GLY A 229 0.15 -5.89 -7.14
C GLY A 229 -0.16 -7.03 -6.17
N MET A 230 -1.12 -7.87 -6.56
CA MET A 230 -1.52 -9.10 -5.87
C MET A 230 -0.31 -9.91 -5.31
N CYS A 231 -0.51 -10.53 -4.14
CA CYS A 231 0.46 -11.26 -3.34
C CYS A 231 1.47 -10.45 -2.51
N VAL A 232 1.42 -9.11 -2.52
CA VAL A 232 2.05 -8.34 -1.43
C VAL A 232 1.34 -8.73 -0.12
N PRO A 233 2.07 -9.20 0.91
CA PRO A 233 1.46 -9.60 2.18
C PRO A 233 1.11 -8.37 3.04
N ASP A 234 0.30 -8.60 4.07
CA ASP A 234 0.16 -7.63 5.14
C ASP A 234 1.44 -7.56 6.00
N LEU A 235 1.49 -6.63 6.95
CA LEU A 235 2.65 -6.44 7.82
C LEU A 235 2.91 -7.65 8.73
N ARG A 236 1.89 -8.49 8.97
CA ARG A 236 1.97 -9.73 9.77
C ARG A 236 2.46 -10.91 8.93
N GLY A 237 2.54 -10.77 7.60
CA GLY A 237 2.95 -11.83 6.66
C GLY A 237 1.79 -12.67 6.12
N THR A 238 0.54 -12.27 6.40
CA THR A 238 -0.67 -12.96 5.93
C THR A 238 -1.13 -12.39 4.58
N GLN A 239 -2.19 -12.96 3.99
CA GLN A 239 -2.86 -12.44 2.80
C GLN A 239 -4.05 -11.52 3.12
N GLY A 240 -3.97 -10.78 4.24
CA GLY A 240 -4.97 -9.76 4.60
C GLY A 240 -5.84 -10.16 5.78
N THR A 241 -5.24 -10.42 6.94
CA THR A 241 -6.02 -10.74 8.16
C THR A 241 -6.50 -9.47 8.85
N PHE A 242 -7.83 -9.25 8.86
CA PHE A 242 -8.44 -8.15 9.61
C PHE A 242 -8.50 -8.41 11.11
N THR A 243 -8.89 -7.38 11.86
CA THR A 243 -9.20 -7.51 13.28
C THR A 243 -10.59 -6.95 13.56
N PHE A 244 -11.40 -7.69 14.30
CA PHE A 244 -12.74 -7.29 14.70
C PHE A 244 -12.85 -7.28 16.22
N TYR A 245 -13.21 -6.14 16.77
CA TYR A 245 -13.39 -5.93 18.21
C TYR A 245 -14.87 -5.97 18.53
N THR A 246 -15.29 -6.79 19.48
CA THR A 246 -16.71 -6.87 19.87
C THR A 246 -16.88 -7.04 21.38
N SER A 247 -17.85 -6.32 21.96
CA SER A 247 -18.29 -6.57 23.34
C SER A 247 -19.39 -7.64 23.42
N ASN A 248 -19.83 -8.17 22.27
CA ASN A 248 -20.79 -9.25 22.22
C ASN A 248 -20.08 -10.62 22.33
N ASN A 249 -20.29 -11.29 23.46
CA ASN A 249 -19.68 -12.60 23.74
C ASN A 249 -20.50 -13.79 23.21
N SER A 250 -21.65 -13.57 22.57
CA SER A 250 -22.58 -14.65 22.21
C SER A 250 -22.21 -15.47 20.95
N GLY A 251 -21.07 -15.19 20.31
CA GLY A 251 -20.62 -15.89 19.08
C GLY A 251 -19.16 -16.38 19.07
N SER A 252 -18.52 -16.50 20.24
CA SER A 252 -17.06 -16.75 20.36
C SER A 252 -16.58 -18.15 19.97
N ASN A 253 -17.48 -19.10 19.68
CA ASN A 253 -17.14 -20.51 19.42
C ASN A 253 -17.09 -20.93 17.95
N GLU A 254 -17.45 -20.07 16.99
CA GLU A 254 -17.29 -20.38 15.57
C GLU A 254 -15.85 -20.15 15.12
N LYS A 255 -15.23 -21.17 14.51
CA LYS A 255 -13.89 -21.04 13.90
C LYS A 255 -13.97 -20.08 12.71
N LYS A 256 -13.53 -18.85 12.91
CA LYS A 256 -13.38 -17.85 11.86
C LYS A 256 -12.03 -18.00 11.17
N THR A 257 -12.01 -17.89 9.85
CA THR A 257 -10.87 -18.26 9.00
C THR A 257 -10.10 -17.04 8.48
N GLY A 258 -10.77 -15.90 8.30
CA GLY A 258 -10.23 -14.71 7.65
C GLY A 258 -9.66 -13.66 8.60
N GLY A 259 -10.29 -13.45 9.76
CA GLY A 259 -9.92 -12.37 10.70
C GLY A 259 -9.67 -12.82 12.14
N VAL A 260 -9.05 -11.94 12.91
CA VAL A 260 -8.88 -12.10 14.37
C VAL A 260 -10.03 -11.39 15.08
N HIS A 261 -10.83 -12.14 15.83
CA HIS A 261 -11.88 -11.58 16.68
C HIS A 261 -11.35 -11.38 18.11
N ILE A 262 -11.40 -10.15 18.60
CA ILE A 262 -10.92 -9.78 19.93
C ILE A 262 -12.13 -9.35 20.77
N PRO A 263 -12.52 -10.13 21.79
CA PRO A 263 -13.56 -9.70 22.73
C PRO A 263 -13.05 -8.50 23.53
N VAL A 264 -13.92 -7.52 23.77
CA VAL A 264 -13.60 -6.31 24.52
C VAL A 264 -14.64 -6.03 25.59
N ASN A 265 -14.18 -5.53 26.74
CA ASN A 265 -15.06 -5.06 27.81
C ASN A 265 -15.12 -3.54 27.78
N ILE A 266 -16.29 -3.00 28.14
CA ILE A 266 -16.52 -1.56 28.29
C ILE A 266 -16.51 -1.27 29.78
N GLU A 267 -15.53 -0.49 30.24
CA GLU A 267 -15.38 -0.05 31.63
C GLU A 267 -15.30 1.49 31.63
N ASP A 268 -16.17 2.18 32.38
CA ASP A 268 -16.21 3.65 32.44
C ASP A 268 -16.21 4.34 31.06
N HIS A 269 -17.05 3.85 30.14
CA HIS A 269 -17.11 4.29 28.74
C HIS A 269 -15.78 4.15 27.96
N LYS A 270 -14.85 3.34 28.46
CA LYS A 270 -13.55 3.09 27.84
C LYS A 270 -13.37 1.62 27.53
N ILE A 271 -12.70 1.39 26.41
CA ILE A 271 -12.25 0.07 25.99
C ILE A 271 -10.73 0.12 25.91
N ARG A 272 -10.08 -0.73 26.68
CA ARG A 272 -8.62 -0.94 26.62
C ARG A 272 -8.35 -2.30 26.01
N THR A 273 -7.68 -2.30 24.87
CA THR A 273 -7.36 -3.50 24.10
C THR A 273 -6.02 -3.33 23.40
N TYR A 274 -5.73 -4.16 22.39
CA TYR A 274 -4.50 -4.10 21.64
C TYR A 274 -4.71 -4.37 20.15
N ILE A 275 -3.74 -3.96 19.35
CA ILE A 275 -3.64 -4.32 17.93
C ILE A 275 -2.60 -5.44 17.78
N PRO A 276 -2.99 -6.60 17.22
CA PRO A 276 -2.05 -7.68 16.90
C PRO A 276 -1.12 -7.24 15.76
N GLY A 277 0.17 -7.53 15.91
CA GLY A 277 1.23 -7.11 15.01
C GLY A 277 2.04 -8.27 14.45
N PRO A 278 3.16 -7.96 13.76
CA PRO A 278 4.10 -8.98 13.31
C PRO A 278 4.76 -9.70 14.48
N GLU A 279 5.24 -10.92 14.25
CA GLU A 279 6.06 -11.63 15.23
C GLU A 279 7.41 -10.95 15.47
N LYS A 280 7.86 -10.93 16.73
CA LYS A 280 9.22 -10.53 17.09
C LYS A 280 10.20 -11.60 16.65
N ASN A 281 10.97 -11.30 15.61
CA ASN A 281 12.06 -12.17 15.14
C ASN A 281 13.27 -12.21 16.10
N SER A 282 13.26 -11.45 17.21
CA SER A 282 14.38 -11.32 18.14
C SER A 282 14.40 -12.31 19.31
N LEU A 283 13.35 -13.12 19.47
CA LEU A 283 13.21 -14.11 20.57
C LEU A 283 13.17 -15.54 20.03
N LYS A 284 13.64 -16.51 20.84
CA LYS A 284 13.68 -17.96 20.48
C LYS A 284 12.30 -18.58 20.25
N GLN A 285 11.26 -18.01 20.86
CA GLN A 285 9.85 -18.22 20.50
C GLN A 285 9.32 -16.89 19.95
N GLY A 286 8.74 -16.91 18.75
CA GLY A 286 8.17 -15.71 18.13
C GLY A 286 7.02 -15.18 18.97
N GLU A 287 7.21 -14.05 19.62
CA GLU A 287 6.16 -13.37 20.37
C GLU A 287 5.45 -12.37 19.45
N GLU A 288 4.12 -12.39 19.39
CA GLU A 288 3.35 -11.39 18.63
C GLU A 288 3.58 -9.98 19.21
N MET A 289 4.00 -9.02 18.37
CA MET A 289 4.06 -7.63 18.82
C MET A 289 2.65 -7.07 18.99
N ARG A 290 2.44 -6.29 20.06
CA ARG A 290 1.16 -5.64 20.33
C ARG A 290 1.32 -4.14 20.48
N ILE A 291 0.35 -3.38 19.97
CA ILE A 291 0.23 -1.94 20.23
C ILE A 291 -0.99 -1.72 21.12
N PRO A 292 -0.85 -1.05 22.28
CA PRO A 292 -2.00 -0.67 23.09
C PRO A 292 -2.98 0.20 22.30
N LEU A 293 -4.26 -0.13 22.40
CA LEU A 293 -5.37 0.57 21.77
C LEU A 293 -6.36 0.98 22.86
N GLU A 294 -6.65 2.27 22.96
CA GLU A 294 -7.64 2.80 23.88
C GLU A 294 -8.74 3.50 23.07
N ILE A 295 -9.99 3.18 23.38
CA ILE A 295 -11.17 3.76 22.73
C ILE A 295 -12.03 4.34 23.83
N THR A 296 -12.33 5.63 23.74
CA THR A 296 -13.25 6.32 24.66
C THR A 296 -14.55 6.58 23.92
N LEU A 297 -15.65 6.04 24.42
CA LEU A 297 -16.98 6.20 23.85
C LEU A 297 -17.57 7.51 24.39
N ASN A 298 -17.86 8.46 23.50
CA ASN A 298 -18.49 9.72 23.84
C ASN A 298 -19.99 9.61 23.51
N GLY A 299 -20.83 9.48 24.55
CA GLY A 299 -22.28 9.47 24.41
C GLY A 299 -22.97 8.66 25.51
N ASN A 300 -23.85 9.33 26.27
CA ASN A 300 -24.89 8.71 27.09
C ASN A 300 -26.23 8.96 26.37
N THR A 301 -26.56 8.25 25.29
CA THR A 301 -27.90 8.37 24.71
C THR A 301 -28.15 7.29 23.66
N GLU A 302 -29.37 6.77 23.70
CA GLU A 302 -30.00 5.78 22.82
C GLU A 302 -30.07 6.18 21.33
N ALA A 303 -29.43 7.28 20.92
CA ALA A 303 -29.40 7.78 19.55
C ALA A 303 -28.04 7.49 18.87
N GLU A 304 -27.99 6.44 18.05
CA GLU A 304 -26.80 5.97 17.31
C GLU A 304 -26.17 7.05 16.39
N ALA A 305 -26.96 8.05 15.96
CA ALA A 305 -26.56 9.04 14.96
C ALA A 305 -25.53 10.08 15.46
N GLU A 306 -25.42 10.32 16.77
CA GLU A 306 -24.47 11.28 17.36
C GLU A 306 -23.34 10.61 18.15
N ALA A 307 -23.37 9.29 18.28
CA ALA A 307 -22.36 8.56 19.03
C ALA A 307 -20.99 8.67 18.33
N GLU A 308 -19.99 9.17 19.05
CA GLU A 308 -18.61 9.26 18.55
C GLU A 308 -17.69 8.46 19.46
N ALA A 309 -16.65 7.86 18.90
CA ALA A 309 -15.57 7.30 19.69
C ALA A 309 -14.26 8.03 19.42
N GLU A 310 -13.52 8.29 20.49
CA GLU A 310 -12.15 8.77 20.43
C GLU A 310 -11.19 7.59 20.51
N VAL A 311 -10.44 7.37 19.43
CA VAL A 311 -9.49 6.26 19.31
C VAL A 311 -8.06 6.78 19.51
N LYS A 312 -7.33 6.15 20.43
CA LYS A 312 -5.94 6.46 20.75
C LYS A 312 -5.07 5.23 20.50
N VAL A 313 -4.12 5.37 19.59
CA VAL A 313 -3.22 4.29 19.16
C VAL A 313 -1.86 4.84 18.74
N SER A 314 -0.78 4.26 19.26
CA SER A 314 0.59 4.76 19.03
C SER A 314 0.73 6.24 19.42
N LYS A 315 0.94 7.14 18.45
CA LYS A 315 1.00 8.60 18.64
C LYS A 315 -0.25 9.32 18.10
N ASN A 316 -1.20 8.56 17.56
CA ASN A 316 -2.39 9.11 16.92
C ASN A 316 -3.53 9.15 17.94
N LYS A 317 -4.30 10.23 17.85
CA LYS A 317 -5.53 10.44 18.58
C LYS A 317 -6.53 11.03 17.59
N PHE A 318 -7.63 10.36 17.33
CA PHE A 318 -8.62 10.78 16.33
C PHE A 318 -10.03 10.39 16.77
N ARG A 319 -11.03 11.11 16.26
CA ARG A 319 -12.44 10.78 16.47
C ARG A 319 -12.96 9.99 15.29
N LEU A 320 -13.86 9.05 15.56
CA LEU A 320 -14.47 8.18 14.57
C LEU A 320 -15.96 8.06 14.84
N LYS A 321 -16.75 8.32 13.81
CA LYS A 321 -18.21 8.11 13.81
C LYS A 321 -18.54 6.71 13.29
N PRO A 322 -19.58 6.06 13.82
CA PRO A 322 -20.15 4.87 13.21
C PRO A 322 -20.46 5.09 11.73
N GLY A 323 -20.26 4.07 10.90
CA GLY A 323 -20.58 4.14 9.47
C GLY A 323 -19.53 4.81 8.59
N LEU A 324 -18.44 5.35 9.15
CA LEU A 324 -17.36 5.99 8.39
C LEU A 324 -16.01 5.33 8.67
N TYR A 325 -15.17 5.25 7.63
CA TYR A 325 -13.76 4.87 7.78
C TYR A 325 -12.93 6.03 8.33
N SER A 326 -11.96 5.69 9.18
CA SER A 326 -10.87 6.60 9.52
C SER A 326 -10.00 6.91 8.28
N PRO A 327 -9.21 7.99 8.28
CA PRO A 327 -8.06 8.08 7.38
C PRO A 327 -7.06 6.95 7.67
N TRP A 328 -6.06 6.77 6.80
CA TRP A 328 -4.96 5.84 7.04
C TRP A 328 -4.20 6.20 8.32
N ILE A 329 -4.26 5.32 9.33
CA ILE A 329 -3.60 5.52 10.62
C ILE A 329 -2.24 4.82 10.62
N LYS A 330 -1.17 5.58 10.91
CA LYS A 330 0.20 5.04 10.98
C LYS A 330 0.44 4.31 12.31
N LEU A 331 0.80 3.04 12.22
CA LEU A 331 1.18 2.17 13.34
C LEU A 331 2.70 2.05 13.43
N THR A 332 3.23 1.98 14.66
CA THR A 332 4.68 1.76 14.88
C THR A 332 4.89 0.65 15.90
N PHE A 333 5.36 -0.49 15.40
CA PHE A 333 5.75 -1.66 16.19
C PHE A 333 7.23 -1.54 16.60
N LYS A 334 7.53 -1.73 17.89
CA LYS A 334 8.89 -1.74 18.41
C LYS A 334 9.41 -3.18 18.42
N ALA A 335 10.23 -3.53 17.43
CA ALA A 335 10.76 -4.89 17.27
C ALA A 335 12.04 -5.14 18.10
N GLY A 336 12.67 -4.08 18.61
CA GLY A 336 13.85 -4.12 19.47
C GLY A 336 14.45 -2.72 19.68
N PRO A 337 15.57 -2.60 20.39
CA PRO A 337 16.28 -1.34 20.56
C PRO A 337 16.61 -0.69 19.20
N GLY A 338 16.05 0.49 18.92
CA GLY A 338 16.25 1.22 17.67
C GLY A 338 15.51 0.67 16.43
N ILE A 339 14.96 -0.54 16.47
CA ILE A 339 14.29 -1.18 15.33
C ILE A 339 12.78 -0.95 15.40
N LYS A 340 12.23 -0.25 14.40
CA LYS A 340 10.81 0.05 14.27
C LYS A 340 10.27 -0.50 12.97
N ILE A 341 9.15 -1.21 13.04
CA ILE A 341 8.40 -1.69 11.89
C ILE A 341 7.12 -0.84 11.81
N ARG A 342 6.81 -0.35 10.61
CA ARG A 342 5.70 0.59 10.39
C ARG A 342 4.68 0.00 9.44
N GLY A 343 3.42 0.24 9.76
CA GLY A 343 2.31 -0.09 8.90
C GLY A 343 1.23 0.96 8.96
N ILE A 344 0.20 0.79 8.14
CA ILE A 344 -0.99 1.63 8.13
C ILE A 344 -2.25 0.75 8.18
N CYS A 345 -3.31 1.24 8.80
CA CYS A 345 -4.61 0.57 8.79
C CYS A 345 -5.75 1.59 8.76
N LEU A 346 -6.96 1.10 8.48
CA LEU A 346 -8.21 1.82 8.59
C LEU A 346 -9.01 1.26 9.76
N PHE A 347 -9.74 2.12 10.46
CA PHE A 347 -10.72 1.75 11.48
C PHE A 347 -12.12 2.08 10.98
N PHE A 348 -13.10 1.27 11.37
CA PHE A 348 -14.51 1.46 11.07
C PHE A 348 -15.34 1.00 12.26
N ILE A 349 -16.15 1.90 12.82
CA ILE A 349 -17.08 1.53 13.89
C ILE A 349 -18.38 1.11 13.22
N LYS A 350 -18.77 -0.14 13.45
CA LYS A 350 -20.03 -0.69 12.94
C LYS A 350 -21.19 -0.25 13.81
N GLN A 351 -21.02 -0.34 15.12
CA GLN A 351 -22.02 0.08 16.12
C GLN A 351 -21.36 0.32 17.47
N ILE A 352 -22.01 1.12 18.31
CA ILE A 352 -21.60 1.39 19.69
C ILE A 352 -22.62 0.79 20.69
N HIS A 353 -23.91 0.82 20.33
CA HIS A 353 -25.01 0.26 21.11
C HIS A 353 -25.78 -0.76 20.25
N PRO A 354 -26.44 -1.79 20.81
CA PRO A 354 -26.43 -2.25 22.21
C PRO A 354 -25.11 -2.91 22.64
N TYR A 355 -24.26 -3.28 21.69
CA TYR A 355 -22.90 -3.76 21.93
C TYR A 355 -21.94 -3.00 21.01
N PHE A 356 -20.70 -2.84 21.46
CA PHE A 356 -19.66 -2.22 20.68
C PHE A 356 -19.11 -3.20 19.63
N GLU A 357 -19.04 -2.77 18.37
CA GLU A 357 -18.42 -3.50 17.28
C GLU A 357 -17.57 -2.58 16.41
N MET A 358 -16.30 -2.94 16.21
CA MET A 358 -15.37 -2.17 15.38
C MET A 358 -14.50 -3.08 14.54
N TYR A 359 -14.44 -2.78 13.24
CA TYR A 359 -13.55 -3.39 12.27
C TYR A 359 -12.26 -2.57 12.15
N MET A 360 -11.14 -3.28 12.03
CA MET A 360 -9.85 -2.74 11.63
C MET A 360 -9.34 -3.52 10.43
N SER A 361 -8.99 -2.80 9.36
CA SER A 361 -8.43 -3.41 8.16
C SER A 361 -7.13 -4.16 8.46
N PRO A 362 -6.72 -5.10 7.59
CA PRO A 362 -5.38 -5.66 7.64
C PRO A 362 -4.31 -4.56 7.68
N ILE A 363 -3.22 -4.83 8.39
CA ILE A 363 -2.14 -3.85 8.56
C ILE A 363 -1.32 -3.83 7.27
N ASN A 364 -1.50 -2.79 6.48
CA ASN A 364 -0.73 -2.57 5.27
C ASN A 364 0.70 -2.15 5.62
N ILE A 365 1.65 -2.42 4.72
CA ILE A 365 3.02 -1.94 4.84
C ILE A 365 3.01 -0.42 4.65
N ASP A 366 3.72 0.34 5.48
CA ASP A 366 3.78 1.81 5.33
C ASP A 366 4.52 2.17 4.03
N PRO A 367 3.86 2.78 3.03
CA PRO A 367 4.49 3.09 1.75
C PRO A 367 5.59 4.17 1.85
N GLU A 368 5.58 4.99 2.90
CA GLU A 368 6.66 5.97 3.12
C GLU A 368 7.92 5.33 3.72
N LYS A 369 7.76 4.24 4.46
CA LYS A 369 8.84 3.53 5.16
C LYS A 369 8.61 2.02 5.12
N PRO A 370 8.65 1.43 3.92
CA PRO A 370 8.21 0.06 3.72
C PRO A 370 9.17 -0.94 4.37
N SER A 371 8.61 -1.89 5.13
CA SER A 371 9.36 -2.97 5.79
C SER A 371 9.80 -4.07 4.82
N LEU A 372 9.09 -4.23 3.70
CA LEU A 372 9.40 -5.13 2.58
C LEU A 372 9.48 -4.32 1.28
N PRO A 373 10.25 -4.76 0.28
CA PRO A 373 10.31 -4.07 -1.00
C PRO A 373 8.99 -4.24 -1.75
N ILE A 374 8.09 -3.27 -1.68
CA ILE A 374 6.80 -3.28 -2.42
C ILE A 374 6.87 -2.54 -3.76
N SER A 375 7.99 -1.88 -4.05
CA SER A 375 8.20 -1.14 -5.29
C SER A 375 9.66 -1.15 -5.75
N TYR A 376 9.85 -0.91 -7.05
CA TYR A 376 11.15 -0.65 -7.67
C TYR A 376 11.10 0.67 -8.49
N PRO A 377 12.08 1.58 -8.32
CA PRO A 377 12.97 1.64 -7.16
C PRO A 377 12.15 1.77 -5.86
N LEU A 378 12.76 1.47 -4.71
CA LEU A 378 12.09 1.55 -3.40
C LEU A 378 11.42 2.92 -3.17
N SER A 379 12.06 3.98 -3.67
CA SER A 379 11.56 5.36 -3.58
C SER A 379 10.26 5.60 -4.35
N TYR A 380 9.85 4.71 -5.26
CA TYR A 380 8.62 4.88 -6.03
C TYR A 380 7.38 4.79 -5.12
N SER A 381 7.36 3.83 -4.19
CA SER A 381 6.28 3.77 -3.18
C SER A 381 6.19 5.04 -2.33
N ILE A 382 7.33 5.62 -1.96
CA ILE A 382 7.45 6.86 -1.19
C ILE A 382 6.95 8.04 -2.03
N TYR A 383 7.36 8.13 -3.29
CA TYR A 383 6.94 9.16 -4.24
C TYR A 383 5.41 9.20 -4.37
N LEU A 384 4.77 8.05 -4.62
CA LEU A 384 3.31 7.96 -4.68
C LEU A 384 2.69 8.38 -3.35
N SER A 385 3.28 7.97 -2.23
CA SER A 385 2.73 8.33 -0.91
C SER A 385 2.84 9.83 -0.60
N LYS A 386 3.86 10.50 -1.13
CA LYS A 386 4.00 11.96 -1.03
C LYS A 386 3.07 12.72 -1.97
N LEU A 387 2.61 12.07 -3.04
CA LEU A 387 1.69 12.65 -4.00
C LEU A 387 0.24 12.63 -3.48
N GLN A 388 -0.25 11.47 -3.03
CA GLN A 388 -1.67 11.26 -2.69
C GLN A 388 -1.93 10.89 -1.22
N GLY A 389 -0.89 10.92 -0.37
CA GLY A 389 -0.97 10.41 1.00
C GLY A 389 -0.73 8.90 1.08
N SER A 390 -0.94 8.32 2.27
CA SER A 390 -0.85 6.87 2.42
C SER A 390 -1.95 6.16 1.61
N TYR A 391 -1.64 4.97 1.09
CA TYR A 391 -2.51 4.19 0.21
C TYR A 391 -2.38 2.70 0.49
N ALA A 392 -3.35 1.90 0.05
CA ALA A 392 -3.33 0.45 0.23
C ALA A 392 -2.11 -0.21 -0.46
N THR A 393 -1.29 -0.91 0.31
CA THR A 393 -0.12 -1.65 -0.22
C THR A 393 -0.35 -3.16 -0.29
N LEU A 394 -1.32 -3.67 0.47
CA LEU A 394 -1.70 -5.08 0.46
C LEU A 394 -2.13 -5.50 -0.96
N GLY A 395 -1.76 -6.72 -1.36
CA GLY A 395 -2.02 -7.21 -2.70
C GLY A 395 -3.50 -7.48 -2.99
N LEU A 396 -4.24 -7.90 -1.97
CA LEU A 396 -5.70 -8.08 -1.95
C LEU A 396 -6.23 -7.23 -0.81
N ALA A 397 -6.47 -5.95 -1.07
CA ALA A 397 -6.72 -4.98 -0.01
C ALA A 397 -8.19 -4.91 0.41
N GLU A 398 -9.10 -5.15 -0.54
CA GLU A 398 -10.54 -5.20 -0.35
C GLU A 398 -10.90 -6.48 0.41
N ASP A 399 -11.52 -6.32 1.58
CA ASP A 399 -11.62 -7.39 2.55
C ASP A 399 -12.88 -8.24 2.33
N THR A 400 -12.77 -9.16 1.37
CA THR A 400 -13.84 -10.11 1.06
C THR A 400 -14.14 -11.04 2.24
N TRP A 401 -13.14 -11.33 3.08
CA TRP A 401 -13.33 -12.19 4.25
C TRP A 401 -14.11 -11.46 5.34
N ALA A 402 -13.81 -10.19 5.61
CA ALA A 402 -14.58 -9.39 6.55
C ALA A 402 -16.05 -9.28 6.13
N LEU A 403 -16.33 -9.19 4.82
CA LEU A 403 -17.70 -9.22 4.30
C LEU A 403 -18.35 -10.59 4.49
N ASN A 404 -17.66 -11.68 4.14
CA ASN A 404 -18.17 -13.05 4.29
C ASN A 404 -18.46 -13.41 5.75
N GLU A 405 -17.59 -12.98 6.67
CA GLU A 405 -17.72 -13.20 8.11
C GLU A 405 -18.59 -12.15 8.81
N ARG A 406 -19.22 -11.24 8.06
CA ARG A 406 -20.13 -10.19 8.54
C ARG A 406 -19.50 -9.24 9.57
N ALA A 407 -18.18 -9.11 9.54
CA ALA A 407 -17.45 -8.05 10.25
C ALA A 407 -17.71 -6.68 9.62
N ILE A 408 -17.96 -6.65 8.31
CA ILE A 408 -18.46 -5.48 7.56
C ILE A 408 -19.68 -5.89 6.73
N ASN A 409 -20.46 -4.90 6.28
CA ASN A 409 -21.58 -5.10 5.36
C ASN A 409 -21.21 -4.68 3.92
N GLU A 410 -22.14 -4.84 2.99
CA GLU A 410 -21.97 -4.56 1.57
C GLU A 410 -21.64 -3.09 1.28
N ASP A 411 -22.29 -2.14 1.95
CA ASP A 411 -22.01 -0.69 1.78
C ASP A 411 -20.57 -0.36 2.18
N VAL A 412 -20.13 -0.90 3.31
CA VAL A 412 -18.79 -0.67 3.85
C VAL A 412 -17.73 -1.30 2.97
N PHE A 413 -18.01 -2.49 2.44
CA PHE A 413 -17.15 -3.12 1.45
C PHE A 413 -17.06 -2.29 0.16
N LEU A 414 -18.17 -1.77 -0.37
CA LEU A 414 -18.15 -0.90 -1.55
C LEU A 414 -17.38 0.40 -1.32
N GLN A 415 -17.56 1.04 -0.15
CA GLN A 415 -16.75 2.21 0.23
C GLN A 415 -15.26 1.89 0.19
N GLN A 416 -14.86 0.71 0.68
CA GLN A 416 -13.47 0.26 0.68
C GLN A 416 -12.96 0.01 -0.75
N VAL A 417 -13.73 -0.70 -1.57
CA VAL A 417 -13.39 -0.99 -2.98
C VAL A 417 -13.19 0.29 -3.78
N TYR A 418 -14.13 1.23 -3.72
CA TYR A 418 -14.03 2.49 -4.48
C TYR A 418 -12.95 3.42 -3.94
N LYS A 419 -12.69 3.41 -2.64
CA LYS A 419 -11.53 4.11 -2.07
C LYS A 419 -10.22 3.64 -2.70
N TYR A 420 -10.00 2.34 -2.80
CA TYR A 420 -8.77 1.80 -3.38
C TYR A 420 -8.73 1.92 -4.91
N HIS A 421 -9.89 1.89 -5.57
CA HIS A 421 -10.02 2.22 -6.98
C HIS A 421 -9.50 3.64 -7.25
N HIS A 422 -9.98 4.62 -6.50
CA HIS A 422 -9.60 6.03 -6.65
C HIS A 422 -8.10 6.25 -6.34
N GLU A 423 -7.59 5.61 -5.28
CA GLU A 423 -6.15 5.62 -4.97
C GLU A 423 -5.32 5.09 -6.16
N ARG A 424 -5.79 4.04 -6.85
CA ARG A 424 -5.08 3.46 -7.99
C ARG A 424 -5.25 4.28 -9.27
N GLU A 425 -6.41 4.91 -9.46
CA GLU A 425 -6.69 5.79 -10.58
C GLU A 425 -5.74 7.00 -10.60
N GLU A 426 -5.53 7.63 -9.45
CA GLU A 426 -4.55 8.72 -9.29
C GLU A 426 -3.13 8.28 -9.66
N MET A 427 -2.72 7.09 -9.23
CA MET A 427 -1.42 6.51 -9.62
C MET A 427 -1.32 6.26 -11.12
N PHE A 428 -2.38 5.72 -11.73
CA PHE A 428 -2.43 5.42 -13.16
C PHE A 428 -2.29 6.68 -13.99
N PHE A 429 -3.10 7.71 -13.73
CA PHE A 429 -3.02 8.96 -14.48
C PHE A 429 -1.70 9.69 -14.24
N ASN A 430 -1.13 9.63 -13.02
CA ASN A 430 0.20 10.16 -12.77
C ASN A 430 1.27 9.46 -13.64
N ALA A 431 1.29 8.13 -13.67
CA ALA A 431 2.21 7.39 -14.53
C ALA A 431 1.96 7.61 -16.02
N LEU A 432 0.68 7.76 -16.40
CA LEU A 432 0.27 8.08 -17.75
C LEU A 432 0.83 9.45 -18.18
N ASP A 433 0.87 10.44 -17.30
CA ASP A 433 1.47 11.74 -17.61
C ASP A 433 2.98 11.72 -17.64
N LYS A 434 3.63 10.97 -16.75
CA LYS A 434 5.10 10.93 -16.66
C LYS A 434 5.74 10.03 -17.72
N THR A 435 5.01 9.04 -18.25
CA THR A 435 5.52 8.08 -19.23
C THR A 435 5.07 8.46 -20.65
N ARG A 436 5.68 9.51 -21.20
CA ARG A 436 5.37 10.00 -22.57
C ARG A 436 5.87 9.07 -23.68
N ARG A 437 6.84 8.20 -23.38
CA ARG A 437 7.40 7.19 -24.29
C ARG A 437 7.64 5.88 -23.54
N GLY A 438 7.50 4.75 -24.23
CA GLY A 438 7.66 3.41 -23.65
C GLY A 438 6.35 2.77 -23.22
N LEU A 439 6.35 2.03 -22.12
CA LEU A 439 5.21 1.24 -21.63
C LEU A 439 4.63 1.84 -20.35
N CYS A 440 3.31 1.95 -20.28
CA CYS A 440 2.57 2.24 -19.06
C CYS A 440 1.50 1.16 -18.86
N THR A 441 1.62 0.37 -17.81
CA THR A 441 0.70 -0.73 -17.49
C THR A 441 0.11 -0.52 -16.10
N CYS A 442 -1.21 -0.56 -15.97
CA CYS A 442 -1.92 -0.56 -14.69
C CYS A 442 -3.01 -1.62 -14.69
N VAL A 443 -3.17 -2.34 -13.58
CA VAL A 443 -4.25 -3.32 -13.39
C VAL A 443 -5.15 -2.85 -12.25
N PHE A 444 -6.44 -2.72 -12.55
CA PHE A 444 -7.51 -2.49 -11.58
C PHE A 444 -8.17 -3.82 -11.25
N ASP A 445 -8.39 -4.08 -9.96
CA ASP A 445 -9.03 -5.28 -9.41
C ASP A 445 -10.50 -5.06 -9.01
N THR A 446 -11.00 -3.82 -9.09
CA THR A 446 -12.36 -3.43 -8.71
C THR A 446 -13.42 -4.32 -9.35
N THR A 447 -13.28 -4.63 -10.64
CA THR A 447 -14.17 -5.51 -11.39
C THR A 447 -14.20 -6.93 -10.82
N ASP A 448 -13.05 -7.48 -10.46
CA ASP A 448 -12.93 -8.80 -9.82
C ASP A 448 -13.59 -8.80 -8.44
N ARG A 449 -13.27 -7.81 -7.59
CA ARG A 449 -13.74 -7.74 -6.20
C ARG A 449 -15.26 -7.61 -6.10
N ILE A 450 -15.86 -6.71 -6.90
CA ILE A 450 -17.31 -6.52 -6.89
C ILE A 450 -18.00 -7.74 -7.48
N GLN A 451 -17.54 -8.29 -8.61
CA GLN A 451 -18.19 -9.46 -9.19
C GLN A 451 -18.12 -10.66 -8.25
N HIS A 452 -16.99 -10.92 -7.59
CA HIS A 452 -16.89 -12.00 -6.60
C HIS A 452 -17.95 -11.91 -5.51
N MET A 453 -18.23 -10.70 -4.99
CA MET A 453 -19.10 -10.52 -3.84
C MET A 453 -20.56 -10.21 -4.19
N PHE A 454 -20.82 -9.60 -5.36
CA PHE A 454 -22.13 -9.07 -5.75
C PHE A 454 -22.82 -9.84 -6.88
N MET A 455 -22.14 -10.79 -7.54
CA MET A 455 -22.81 -11.63 -8.56
C MET A 455 -24.02 -12.38 -7.97
N ARG A 456 -23.97 -12.68 -6.66
CA ARG A 456 -25.10 -13.26 -5.91
C ARG A 456 -26.40 -12.46 -6.02
N PHE A 457 -26.36 -11.16 -6.25
CA PHE A 457 -27.57 -10.31 -6.33
C PHE A 457 -28.21 -10.27 -7.72
N ILE A 458 -27.51 -10.75 -8.75
CA ILE A 458 -28.07 -10.89 -10.10
C ILE A 458 -28.81 -12.23 -10.23
N THR A 459 -28.29 -13.28 -9.60
CA THR A 459 -28.88 -14.62 -9.62
C THR A 459 -30.09 -14.70 -8.69
N LYS A 460 -31.25 -15.08 -9.24
CA LYS A 460 -32.45 -15.36 -8.46
C LYS A 460 -32.19 -16.54 -7.50
N ASP A 461 -32.62 -16.41 -6.24
CA ASP A 461 -32.56 -17.48 -5.22
C ASP A 461 -31.15 -17.96 -4.84
N HIS A 462 -30.12 -17.10 -4.95
CA HIS A 462 -28.75 -17.44 -4.55
C HIS A 462 -28.67 -17.75 -3.03
N PRO A 463 -28.09 -18.90 -2.59
CA PRO A 463 -28.09 -19.30 -1.18
C PRO A 463 -27.49 -18.27 -0.21
N ALA A 464 -26.44 -17.54 -0.64
CA ALA A 464 -25.83 -16.48 0.16
C ALA A 464 -26.77 -15.28 0.45
N ASN A 465 -27.90 -15.16 -0.26
CA ASN A 465 -28.91 -14.12 -0.04
C ASN A 465 -30.02 -14.56 0.93
N ALA A 466 -29.94 -15.77 1.50
CA ALA A 466 -30.87 -16.23 2.54
C ALA A 466 -30.69 -15.47 3.87
N ILE A 467 -29.54 -14.82 4.04
CA ILE A 467 -29.26 -13.88 5.13
C ILE A 467 -29.99 -12.58 4.78
N GLY A 468 -30.71 -11.96 5.72
CA GLY A 468 -31.58 -10.79 5.54
C GLY A 468 -30.90 -9.53 4.97
N VAL A 469 -30.40 -9.62 3.75
CA VAL A 469 -29.74 -8.58 2.98
C VAL A 469 -30.73 -8.03 1.97
N ASP A 470 -30.76 -6.71 1.80
CA ASP A 470 -31.62 -6.06 0.81
C ASP A 470 -31.12 -6.38 -0.61
N GLN A 471 -31.69 -7.41 -1.21
CA GLN A 471 -31.35 -7.84 -2.57
C GLN A 471 -31.71 -6.78 -3.61
N LYS A 472 -32.74 -5.97 -3.38
CA LYS A 472 -33.16 -4.94 -4.35
C LYS A 472 -32.14 -3.82 -4.41
N LYS A 473 -31.59 -3.42 -3.27
CA LYS A 473 -30.57 -2.37 -3.17
C LYS A 473 -29.31 -2.67 -3.98
N TYR A 474 -28.81 -3.91 -3.94
CA TYR A 474 -27.51 -4.27 -4.52
C TYR A 474 -27.60 -4.91 -5.92
N ARG A 475 -28.80 -5.02 -6.49
CA ARG A 475 -29.01 -5.65 -7.80
C ARG A 475 -28.30 -4.90 -8.94
N GLY A 476 -28.22 -3.57 -8.84
CA GLY A 476 -27.57 -2.71 -9.83
C GLY A 476 -26.05 -2.62 -9.71
N THR A 477 -25.44 -3.13 -8.63
CA THR A 477 -24.04 -2.81 -8.30
C THR A 477 -23.02 -3.26 -9.36
N ILE A 478 -23.25 -4.39 -10.04
CA ILE A 478 -22.37 -4.82 -11.14
C ILE A 478 -22.61 -3.97 -12.39
N GLU A 479 -23.84 -3.56 -12.66
CA GLU A 479 -24.12 -2.64 -13.78
C GLU A 479 -23.47 -1.28 -13.53
N ASP A 480 -23.61 -0.72 -12.33
CA ASP A 480 -23.04 0.60 -11.95
C ASP A 480 -21.51 0.63 -12.00
N LEU A 481 -20.86 -0.53 -11.84
CA LEU A 481 -19.41 -0.67 -11.94
C LEU A 481 -18.91 -0.59 -13.40
N TYR A 482 -19.66 -1.14 -14.35
CA TYR A 482 -19.25 -1.23 -15.75
C TYR A 482 -19.43 0.13 -16.43
#